data_AF-A0A2E9QAU4-F1
#
_entry.id   AF-A0A2E9QAU4-F1
#
_cell.length_a   1.000
_cell.length_b   1.000
_cell.length_c   1.000
_cell.angle_alpha   90.00
_cell.angle_beta   90.00
_cell.angle_gamma   90.00
#
_symmetry.space_group_name_H-M   'P 1'
#
loop_
_entity.id
_entity.type
_entity.pdbx_description
1 polymer ?
#
loop_
_entity_poly.entity_id
_entity_poly.type
_entity_poly.pdbx_seq_one_letter_code
_entity_poly.pdbx_strand_id
1 'polypeptide(L)'
;MSARVQKKIEAYRKDRSMQQDFLQQCKTAPVEAILWPENHPGHFPADYLIKKGKKQLPFPLVETDDRIKVLQGLFHHWTGADADSPEHPLVLCYYLNEYQKQFRPTQKKKGTALQRATRAVLNEKKGKKSISAAEQQRIAREKEKDKHYKKLQTLKNKLSVDKKLKKAESSEIQWAIFITLRDLVRDRGELLEGAHEVRKERVRDVPSSESELKKRLEEVLEESDDLRSQLKRETTRADLLEEEVQRLAEQIISSPTTIITRGDTTELESLKQEFNTLSQKYDALVSKNIDLANRLNRIDQATRLEHVLDNIRDRVNGIIRSGVLKEEILLSRIGSEVEQLQRARIYLGRALFDMGMLYLRMGKKEAAFQELRAARELGVEDPEADRFLQSVRN
;
A
#
# COMPACT_ATOMS: atom_id res chain seq x y z
N MET A 1 -16.79 9.55 -36.23
CA MET A 1 -16.30 10.64 -35.36
C MET A 1 -16.95 11.93 -35.85
N SER A 2 -17.38 12.85 -34.98
CA SER A 2 -17.99 14.10 -35.45
C SER A 2 -16.95 15.00 -36.14
N ALA A 3 -17.32 15.65 -37.26
CA ALA A 3 -16.44 16.56 -37.98
C ALA A 3 -15.88 17.69 -37.09
N ARG A 4 -16.64 18.11 -36.07
CA ARG A 4 -16.22 19.12 -35.09
C ARG A 4 -15.08 18.61 -34.18
N VAL A 5 -15.10 17.33 -33.82
CA VAL A 5 -14.04 16.69 -33.02
C VAL A 5 -12.78 16.52 -33.86
N GLN A 6 -12.93 16.09 -35.12
CA GLN A 6 -11.83 15.93 -36.06
C GLN A 6 -11.06 17.26 -36.23
N LYS A 7 -11.77 18.38 -36.41
CA LYS A 7 -11.17 19.72 -36.51
C LYS A 7 -10.41 20.13 -35.25
N LYS A 8 -10.92 19.82 -34.05
CA LYS A 8 -10.21 20.11 -32.79
C LYS A 8 -8.90 19.31 -32.67
N ILE A 9 -8.92 18.03 -33.05
CA ILE A 9 -7.73 17.18 -33.05
C ILE A 9 -6.69 17.71 -34.06
N GLU A 10 -7.12 18.09 -35.26
CA GLU A 10 -6.24 18.65 -36.28
C GLU A 10 -5.64 20.01 -35.86
N ALA A 11 -6.43 20.87 -35.21
CA ALA A 11 -5.95 22.14 -34.66
C ALA A 11 -4.86 21.90 -33.60
N TYR A 12 -5.10 20.99 -32.66
CA TYR A 12 -4.10 20.60 -31.67
C TYR A 12 -2.83 20.00 -32.28
N ARG A 13 -2.94 19.18 -33.33
CA ARG A 13 -1.77 18.61 -34.02
C ARG A 13 -0.90 19.67 -34.71
N LYS A 14 -1.49 20.80 -35.12
CA LYS A 14 -0.78 21.90 -35.78
C LYS A 14 -0.19 22.90 -34.78
N ASP A 15 -0.81 23.05 -33.62
CA ASP A 15 -0.41 24.03 -32.61
C ASP A 15 0.54 23.41 -31.56
N ARG A 16 1.80 23.86 -31.58
CA ARG A 16 2.82 23.43 -30.61
C ARG A 16 2.56 23.97 -29.20
N SER A 17 1.96 25.16 -29.06
CA SER A 17 1.64 25.74 -27.76
C SER A 17 0.59 24.89 -27.06
N MET A 18 -0.51 24.56 -27.76
CA MET A 18 -1.55 23.69 -27.20
C MET A 18 -1.01 22.30 -26.81
N GLN A 19 -0.03 21.77 -27.56
CA GLN A 19 0.64 20.50 -27.22
C GLN A 19 1.47 20.61 -25.94
N GLN A 20 2.23 21.70 -25.78
CA GLN A 20 3.04 21.93 -24.59
C GLN A 20 2.16 22.20 -23.37
N ASP A 21 1.10 22.97 -23.50
CA ASP A 21 0.15 23.25 -22.43
C ASP A 21 -0.52 21.97 -21.94
N PHE A 22 -0.98 21.13 -22.88
CA PHE A 22 -1.57 19.84 -22.54
C PHE A 22 -0.55 18.90 -21.87
N LEU A 23 0.69 18.86 -22.36
CA LEU A 23 1.77 18.07 -21.75
C LEU A 23 2.09 18.54 -20.33
N GLN A 24 2.15 19.85 -20.08
CA GLN A 24 2.36 20.42 -18.75
C GLN A 24 1.27 19.99 -17.78
N GLN A 25 0.01 20.05 -18.22
CA GLN A 25 -1.13 19.60 -17.41
C GLN A 25 -1.13 18.09 -17.15
N CYS A 26 -0.56 17.30 -18.06
CA CYS A 26 -0.46 15.85 -17.92
C CYS A 26 0.73 15.39 -17.07
N LYS A 27 1.63 16.28 -16.63
CA LYS A 27 2.83 15.88 -15.84
C LYS A 27 2.49 15.14 -14.56
N THR A 28 1.38 15.50 -13.92
CA THR A 28 0.89 14.90 -12.68
C THR A 28 -0.19 13.84 -12.92
N ALA A 29 -0.59 13.60 -14.18
CA ALA A 29 -1.59 12.60 -14.49
C ALA A 29 -0.95 11.20 -14.44
N PRO A 30 -1.61 10.21 -13.81
CA PRO A 30 -1.12 8.85 -13.77
C PRO A 30 -1.07 8.26 -15.20
N VAL A 31 -0.12 7.37 -15.47
CA VAL A 31 0.01 6.78 -16.82
C VAL A 31 -1.23 6.00 -17.22
N GLU A 32 -1.90 5.39 -16.24
CA GLU A 32 -3.19 4.72 -16.44
C GLU A 32 -4.25 5.66 -17.05
N ALA A 33 -4.34 6.91 -16.58
CA ALA A 33 -5.32 7.87 -17.11
C ALA A 33 -5.04 8.26 -18.57
N ILE A 34 -3.78 8.23 -19.01
CA ILE A 34 -3.39 8.54 -20.39
C ILE A 34 -3.66 7.35 -21.31
N LEU A 35 -3.46 6.12 -20.81
CA LEU A 35 -3.67 4.89 -21.55
C LEU A 35 -5.16 4.55 -21.71
N TRP A 36 -5.96 4.78 -20.66
CA TRP A 36 -7.41 4.54 -20.63
C TRP A 36 -8.19 5.79 -20.19
N PRO A 37 -8.14 6.88 -20.98
CA PRO A 37 -8.77 8.15 -20.63
C PRO A 37 -10.30 8.06 -20.50
N GLU A 38 -10.92 7.05 -21.11
CA GLU A 38 -12.33 6.71 -20.94
C GLU A 38 -12.75 6.41 -19.50
N ASN A 39 -11.83 5.95 -18.65
CA ASN A 39 -12.11 5.56 -17.27
C ASN A 39 -11.72 6.66 -16.27
N HIS A 40 -10.89 7.62 -16.71
CA HIS A 40 -10.28 8.64 -15.87
C HIS A 40 -10.46 10.06 -16.41
N PRO A 41 -11.69 10.49 -16.78
CA PRO A 41 -11.89 11.82 -17.36
C PRO A 41 -11.55 12.96 -16.39
N GLY A 42 -11.63 12.72 -15.07
CA GLY A 42 -11.37 13.71 -14.02
C GLY A 42 -9.89 14.15 -13.91
N HIS A 43 -8.96 13.48 -14.58
CA HIS A 43 -7.55 13.87 -14.60
C HIS A 43 -7.23 14.91 -15.68
N PHE A 44 -8.20 15.28 -16.52
CA PHE A 44 -7.99 16.18 -17.65
C PHE A 44 -8.85 17.44 -17.51
N PRO A 45 -8.30 18.61 -17.87
CA PRO A 45 -9.06 19.86 -17.82
C PRO A 45 -10.25 19.83 -18.79
N ALA A 46 -11.34 20.49 -18.38
CA ALA A 46 -12.61 20.51 -19.09
C ALA A 46 -12.49 20.99 -20.56
N ASP A 47 -11.55 21.90 -20.83
CA ASP A 47 -11.31 22.45 -22.17
C ASP A 47 -10.86 21.40 -23.19
N TYR A 48 -10.22 20.34 -22.71
CA TYR A 48 -9.77 19.21 -23.52
C TYR A 48 -10.81 18.09 -23.59
N LEU A 49 -11.88 18.14 -22.79
CA LEU A 49 -12.89 17.08 -22.76
C LEU A 49 -13.95 17.26 -23.87
N ILE A 50 -14.26 16.15 -24.54
CA ILE A 50 -15.36 16.05 -25.50
C ILE A 50 -16.30 14.92 -25.12
N LYS A 51 -17.60 15.13 -25.33
CA LYS A 51 -18.61 14.07 -25.18
C LYS A 51 -18.60 13.17 -26.42
N LYS A 52 -18.38 11.87 -26.23
CA LYS A 52 -18.47 10.84 -27.26
C LYS A 52 -19.43 9.75 -26.77
N GLY A 53 -20.68 9.81 -27.20
CA GLY A 53 -21.75 8.97 -26.64
C GLY A 53 -22.00 9.33 -25.17
N LYS A 54 -22.02 8.32 -24.29
CA LYS A 54 -22.17 8.50 -22.82
C LYS A 54 -20.87 8.86 -22.10
N LYS A 55 -19.70 8.81 -22.77
CA LYS A 55 -18.39 9.01 -22.15
C LYS A 55 -17.81 10.39 -22.47
N GLN A 56 -17.07 10.94 -21.51
CA GLN A 56 -16.23 12.12 -21.72
C GLN A 56 -14.80 11.65 -21.99
N LEU A 57 -14.18 12.21 -23.01
CA LEU A 57 -12.84 11.85 -23.44
C LEU A 57 -12.01 13.10 -23.72
N PRO A 58 -10.75 13.18 -23.26
CA PRO A 58 -9.81 14.18 -23.73
C PRO A 58 -9.58 14.01 -25.23
N PHE A 59 -9.91 15.04 -26.02
CA PHE A 59 -9.80 15.00 -27.47
C PHE A 59 -8.37 14.69 -27.98
N PRO A 60 -7.27 15.09 -27.30
CA PRO A 60 -5.92 14.70 -27.69
C PRO A 60 -5.62 13.22 -27.50
N LEU A 61 -6.39 12.48 -26.68
CA LEU A 61 -6.14 11.07 -26.37
C LEU A 61 -7.22 10.13 -26.95
N VAL A 62 -7.96 10.61 -27.95
CA VAL A 62 -8.97 9.79 -28.65
C VAL A 62 -8.30 8.71 -29.48
N GLU A 63 -7.13 8.99 -30.05
CA GLU A 63 -6.38 8.09 -30.91
C GLU A 63 -5.16 7.51 -30.18
N THR A 64 -4.91 6.22 -30.38
CA THR A 64 -3.77 5.49 -29.79
C THR A 64 -2.42 6.13 -30.14
N ASP A 65 -2.27 6.63 -31.37
CA ASP A 65 -1.03 7.27 -31.80
C ASP A 65 -0.75 8.57 -31.04
N ASP A 66 -1.78 9.33 -30.66
CA ASP A 66 -1.62 10.54 -29.86
C ASP A 66 -1.39 10.22 -28.38
N ARG A 67 -2.04 9.18 -27.83
CA ARG A 67 -1.72 8.64 -26.49
C ARG A 67 -0.24 8.32 -26.36
N ILE A 68 0.31 7.61 -27.34
CA ILE A 68 1.73 7.23 -27.37
C ILE A 68 2.63 8.46 -27.47
N LYS A 69 2.26 9.47 -28.27
CA LYS A 69 3.04 10.72 -28.38
C LYS A 69 3.06 11.51 -27.07
N VAL A 70 1.91 11.58 -26.38
CA VAL A 70 1.82 12.25 -25.07
C VAL A 70 2.70 11.53 -24.05
N LEU A 71 2.63 10.19 -23.98
CA LEU A 71 3.52 9.39 -23.13
C LEU A 71 5.00 9.56 -23.50
N GLN A 72 5.33 9.65 -24.78
CA GLN A 72 6.68 9.97 -25.21
C GLN A 72 7.12 11.34 -24.66
N GLY A 73 6.29 12.38 -24.79
CA GLY A 73 6.59 13.71 -24.24
C GLY A 73 6.84 13.69 -22.74
N LEU A 74 5.97 13.00 -21.99
CA LEU A 74 6.11 12.85 -20.54
C LEU A 74 7.34 12.05 -20.14
N PHE A 75 7.67 10.99 -20.86
CA PHE A 75 8.86 10.18 -20.56
C PHE A 75 10.14 10.99 -20.77
N HIS A 76 10.21 11.82 -21.82
CA HIS A 76 11.37 12.73 -22.00
C HIS A 76 11.48 13.72 -20.84
N HIS A 77 10.35 14.19 -20.31
CA HIS A 77 10.35 15.01 -19.10
C HIS A 77 10.86 14.22 -17.89
N TRP A 78 10.30 13.04 -17.60
CA TRP A 78 10.65 12.20 -16.44
C TRP A 78 12.07 11.62 -16.46
N THR A 79 12.68 11.48 -17.64
CA THR A 79 14.09 11.06 -17.76
C THR A 79 15.09 12.21 -17.61
N GLY A 80 14.63 13.45 -17.42
CA GLY A 80 15.48 14.60 -17.14
C GLY A 80 16.03 14.58 -15.70
N ALA A 81 17.14 15.29 -15.47
CA ALA A 81 17.88 15.27 -14.21
C ALA A 81 17.10 15.80 -12.98
N ASP A 82 16.01 16.55 -13.18
CA ASP A 82 15.20 17.19 -12.12
C ASP A 82 13.72 16.79 -12.14
N ALA A 83 13.37 15.63 -12.71
CA ALA A 83 11.96 15.29 -12.94
C ALA A 83 11.40 14.30 -11.93
N ASP A 84 10.49 14.79 -11.08
CA ASP A 84 9.63 13.97 -10.24
C ASP A 84 8.60 13.23 -11.11
N SER A 85 8.96 12.03 -11.57
CA SER A 85 7.96 11.10 -12.10
C SER A 85 6.92 10.84 -11.01
N PRO A 86 5.61 11.00 -11.29
CA PRO A 86 4.57 10.71 -10.30
C PRO A 86 4.50 9.22 -9.94
N GLU A 87 5.09 8.35 -10.77
CA GLU A 87 5.02 6.90 -10.62
C GLU A 87 6.40 6.23 -10.70
N HIS A 88 6.55 5.15 -9.94
CA HIS A 88 7.76 4.32 -9.96
C HIS A 88 7.96 3.63 -11.33
N PRO A 89 9.21 3.48 -11.84
CA PRO A 89 9.47 2.88 -13.15
C PRO A 89 8.86 1.47 -13.36
N LEU A 90 8.72 0.69 -12.30
CA LEU A 90 8.05 -0.63 -12.36
C LEU A 90 6.54 -0.51 -12.62
N VAL A 91 5.88 0.48 -12.01
CA VAL A 91 4.44 0.75 -12.21
C VAL A 91 4.19 1.20 -13.65
N LEU A 92 5.04 2.09 -14.16
CA LEU A 92 5.04 2.48 -15.57
C LEU A 92 5.21 1.27 -16.51
N CYS A 93 6.14 0.37 -16.17
CA CYS A 93 6.38 -0.84 -16.96
C CYS A 93 5.17 -1.79 -16.95
N TYR A 94 4.48 -1.93 -15.82
CA TYR A 94 3.27 -2.73 -15.68
C TYR A 94 2.13 -2.23 -16.58
N TYR A 95 1.76 -0.95 -16.48
CA TYR A 95 0.66 -0.40 -17.26
C TYR A 95 0.94 -0.39 -18.77
N LEU A 96 2.18 -0.12 -19.17
CA LEU A 96 2.58 -0.27 -20.56
C LEU A 96 2.46 -1.72 -21.04
N ASN A 97 2.73 -2.71 -20.19
CA ASN A 97 2.58 -4.12 -20.54
C ASN A 97 1.10 -4.50 -20.71
N GLU A 98 0.23 -4.07 -19.78
CA GLU A 98 -1.22 -4.26 -19.87
C GLU A 98 -1.80 -3.64 -21.16
N TYR A 99 -1.41 -2.41 -21.47
CA TYR A 99 -1.87 -1.75 -22.68
C TYR A 99 -1.34 -2.43 -23.95
N GLN A 100 -0.08 -2.86 -23.94
CA GLN A 100 0.56 -3.57 -25.06
C GLN A 100 -0.10 -4.92 -25.36
N LYS A 101 -0.74 -5.58 -24.39
CA LYS A 101 -1.50 -6.83 -24.62
C LYS A 101 -2.59 -6.67 -25.68
N GLN A 102 -3.23 -5.50 -25.78
CA GLN A 102 -4.29 -5.23 -26.76
C GLN A 102 -3.79 -5.23 -28.21
N PHE A 103 -2.49 -5.01 -28.39
CA PHE A 103 -1.82 -4.94 -29.68
C PHE A 103 -0.91 -6.14 -29.94
N ARG A 104 -0.97 -7.19 -29.10
CA ARG A 104 -0.16 -8.39 -29.32
C ARG A 104 -0.43 -8.94 -30.73
N PRO A 105 0.61 -9.17 -31.54
CA PRO A 105 0.44 -9.81 -32.83
C PRO A 105 -0.21 -11.18 -32.58
N THR A 106 -1.27 -11.49 -33.32
CA THR A 106 -1.80 -12.84 -33.36
C THR A 106 -0.66 -13.76 -33.76
N GLN A 107 -0.22 -14.65 -32.86
CA GLN A 107 0.81 -15.61 -33.19
C GLN A 107 0.27 -16.47 -34.33
N LYS A 108 0.71 -16.17 -35.56
CA LYS A 108 0.46 -17.02 -36.71
C LYS A 108 1.15 -18.33 -36.37
N LYS A 109 0.38 -19.35 -35.98
CA LYS A 109 0.88 -20.73 -35.86
C LYS A 109 1.65 -20.99 -37.15
N LYS A 110 2.99 -21.03 -37.07
CA LYS A 110 3.81 -21.29 -38.24
C LYS A 110 3.43 -22.68 -38.68
N GLY A 111 2.67 -22.80 -39.76
CA GLY A 111 2.36 -24.09 -40.36
C GLY A 111 3.67 -24.85 -40.57
N THR A 112 3.60 -26.18 -40.46
CA THR A 112 4.76 -27.04 -40.72
C THR A 112 5.36 -26.73 -42.09
N ALA A 113 6.66 -27.00 -42.28
CA ALA A 113 7.35 -26.67 -43.54
C ALA A 113 6.60 -27.20 -44.77
N LEU A 114 5.99 -28.40 -44.64
CA LEU A 114 5.11 -29.00 -45.63
C LEU A 114 3.88 -28.12 -45.94
N GLN A 115 3.13 -27.66 -44.93
CA GLN A 115 1.95 -26.79 -45.14
C GLN A 115 2.30 -25.45 -45.81
N ARG A 116 3.51 -24.92 -45.55
CA ARG A 116 4.01 -23.71 -46.22
C ARG A 116 4.34 -23.98 -47.69
N ALA A 117 5.00 -25.10 -47.99
CA ALA A 117 5.30 -25.52 -49.36
C ALA A 117 4.02 -25.82 -50.16
N THR A 118 3.07 -26.56 -49.58
CA THR A 118 1.79 -26.88 -50.24
C THR A 118 0.96 -25.62 -50.52
N ARG A 119 0.96 -24.63 -49.61
CA ARG A 119 0.30 -23.33 -49.87
C ARG A 119 0.97 -22.52 -50.97
N ALA A 120 2.30 -22.54 -51.06
CA ALA A 120 3.03 -21.84 -52.12
C ALA A 120 2.65 -22.39 -53.51
N VAL A 121 2.69 -23.72 -53.67
CA VAL A 121 2.31 -24.40 -54.93
C VAL A 121 0.83 -24.20 -55.27
N LEU A 122 -0.07 -24.23 -54.28
CA LEU A 122 -1.50 -23.97 -54.50
C LEU A 122 -1.81 -22.51 -54.87
N ASN A 123 -1.03 -21.56 -54.37
CA ASN A 123 -1.17 -20.14 -54.69
C ASN A 123 -0.55 -19.78 -56.04
N GLU A 124 0.51 -20.46 -56.47
CA GLU A 124 1.05 -20.32 -57.83
C GLU A 124 0.08 -20.84 -58.90
N LYS A 125 -0.60 -21.96 -58.65
CA LYS A 125 -1.64 -22.48 -59.56
C LYS A 125 -2.92 -21.64 -59.62
N LYS A 126 -3.22 -20.88 -58.55
CA LYS A 126 -4.34 -19.94 -58.49
C LYS A 126 -3.79 -18.52 -58.70
N GLY A 127 -3.43 -18.19 -59.95
CA GLY A 127 -2.79 -16.93 -60.33
C GLY A 127 -3.33 -15.72 -59.54
N LYS A 128 -2.39 -14.84 -59.12
CA LYS A 128 -2.57 -13.65 -58.24
C LYS A 128 -4.03 -13.20 -58.10
N LYS A 129 -4.79 -13.87 -57.23
CA LYS A 129 -6.13 -13.42 -56.88
C LYS A 129 -5.96 -12.08 -56.17
N SER A 130 -6.56 -11.03 -56.73
CA SER A 130 -6.61 -9.71 -56.11
C SER A 130 -7.07 -9.86 -54.67
N ILE A 131 -6.22 -9.43 -53.75
CA ILE A 131 -6.52 -9.46 -52.31
C ILE A 131 -7.80 -8.65 -52.13
N SER A 132 -8.86 -9.26 -51.60
CA SER A 132 -10.14 -8.58 -51.41
C SER A 132 -9.96 -7.33 -50.54
N ALA A 133 -10.79 -6.31 -50.74
CA ALA A 133 -10.74 -5.09 -49.93
C ALA A 133 -10.81 -5.38 -48.42
N ALA A 134 -11.55 -6.42 -48.02
CA ALA A 134 -11.63 -6.90 -46.65
C ALA A 134 -10.30 -7.47 -46.12
N GLU A 135 -9.58 -8.25 -46.94
CA GLU A 135 -8.29 -8.82 -46.55
C GLU A 135 -7.19 -7.73 -46.54
N GLN A 136 -7.25 -6.74 -47.45
CA GLN A 136 -6.38 -5.56 -47.41
C GLN A 136 -6.60 -4.74 -46.13
N GLN A 137 -7.86 -4.53 -45.73
CA GLN A 137 -8.19 -3.87 -44.46
C GLN A 137 -7.70 -4.67 -43.26
N ARG A 138 -7.80 -6.01 -43.27
CA ARG A 138 -7.27 -6.85 -42.19
C ARG A 138 -5.75 -6.72 -42.07
N ILE A 139 -5.04 -6.76 -43.20
CA ILE A 139 -3.59 -6.58 -43.24
C ILE A 139 -3.19 -5.19 -42.74
N ALA A 140 -3.92 -4.14 -43.14
CA ALA A 140 -3.67 -2.77 -42.68
C ALA A 140 -3.83 -2.67 -41.15
N ARG A 141 -4.91 -3.25 -40.59
CA ARG A 141 -5.14 -3.31 -39.14
C ARG A 141 -4.08 -4.12 -38.40
N GLU A 142 -3.64 -5.26 -38.94
CA GLU A 142 -2.52 -6.04 -38.38
C GLU A 142 -1.23 -5.21 -38.36
N LYS A 143 -0.92 -4.49 -39.45
CA LYS A 143 0.26 -3.59 -39.51
C LYS A 143 0.17 -2.44 -38.51
N GLU A 144 -1.00 -1.86 -38.31
CA GLU A 144 -1.20 -0.80 -37.31
C GLU A 144 -1.01 -1.34 -35.89
N LYS A 145 -1.57 -2.52 -35.56
CA LYS A 145 -1.33 -3.17 -34.26
C LYS A 145 0.15 -3.42 -34.02
N ASP A 146 0.86 -3.98 -35.01
CA ASP A 146 2.30 -4.22 -34.92
C ASP A 146 3.09 -2.91 -34.72
N LYS A 147 2.67 -1.82 -35.37
CA LYS A 147 3.28 -0.49 -35.22
C LYS A 147 3.11 0.02 -33.79
N HIS A 148 1.90 -0.02 -33.23
CA HIS A 148 1.64 0.40 -31.86
C HIS A 148 2.39 -0.48 -30.84
N TYR A 149 2.40 -1.80 -31.06
CA TYR A 149 3.15 -2.75 -30.23
C TYR A 149 4.64 -2.40 -30.17
N LYS A 150 5.26 -2.12 -31.33
CA LYS A 150 6.68 -1.73 -31.40
C LYS A 150 6.94 -0.39 -30.71
N LYS A 151 6.08 0.61 -30.90
CA LYS A 151 6.21 1.92 -30.22
C LYS A 151 6.15 1.78 -28.70
N LEU A 152 5.20 1.00 -28.17
CA LEU A 152 5.11 0.73 -26.73
C LEU A 152 6.34 -0.02 -26.22
N GLN A 153 6.88 -0.97 -27.00
CA GLN A 153 8.12 -1.65 -26.64
C GLN A 153 9.31 -0.68 -26.55
N THR A 154 9.41 0.30 -27.48
CA THR A 154 10.47 1.31 -27.42
C THR A 154 10.37 2.19 -26.18
N LEU A 155 9.15 2.53 -25.73
CA LEU A 155 8.92 3.26 -24.48
C LEU A 155 9.36 2.43 -23.27
N LYS A 156 8.95 1.16 -23.18
CA LYS A 156 9.37 0.24 -22.11
C LYS A 156 10.89 0.11 -22.03
N ASN A 157 11.57 0.06 -23.17
CA ASN A 157 13.03 -0.08 -23.20
C ASN A 157 13.76 1.12 -22.58
N LYS A 158 13.17 2.33 -22.62
CA LYS A 158 13.73 3.56 -22.04
C LYS A 158 13.61 3.63 -20.51
N LEU A 159 12.74 2.85 -19.88
CA LEU A 159 12.57 2.87 -18.43
C LEU A 159 13.80 2.29 -17.70
N SER A 160 14.15 2.83 -16.54
CA SER A 160 15.16 2.28 -15.63
C SER A 160 14.62 1.05 -14.88
N VAL A 161 14.45 -0.06 -15.60
CA VAL A 161 13.92 -1.34 -15.11
C VAL A 161 14.77 -2.48 -15.67
N ASP A 162 14.93 -3.56 -14.91
CA ASP A 162 15.65 -4.76 -15.36
C ASP A 162 15.08 -5.28 -16.70
N LYS A 163 15.99 -5.66 -17.61
CA LYS A 163 15.69 -6.25 -18.91
C LYS A 163 14.80 -7.50 -18.80
N LYS A 164 14.92 -8.27 -17.70
CA LYS A 164 14.05 -9.43 -17.44
C LYS A 164 12.59 -8.99 -17.26
N LEU A 165 12.36 -8.02 -16.37
CA LEU A 165 11.02 -7.49 -16.07
C LEU A 165 10.38 -6.75 -17.26
N LYS A 166 11.17 -6.15 -18.16
CA LYS A 166 10.65 -5.54 -19.39
C LYS A 166 9.97 -6.53 -20.35
N LYS A 167 10.35 -7.82 -20.29
CA LYS A 167 9.80 -8.91 -21.11
C LYS A 167 8.87 -9.85 -20.34
N ALA A 168 8.84 -9.71 -19.02
CA ALA A 168 8.07 -10.50 -18.09
C ALA A 168 6.55 -10.39 -18.31
N GLU A 169 5.82 -11.37 -17.80
CA GLU A 169 4.37 -11.28 -17.72
C GLU A 169 3.93 -10.24 -16.68
N SER A 170 2.72 -9.71 -16.81
CA SER A 170 2.24 -8.66 -15.89
C SER A 170 2.17 -9.12 -14.44
N SER A 171 1.91 -10.41 -14.19
CA SER A 171 1.93 -11.02 -12.86
C SER A 171 3.32 -10.96 -12.21
N GLU A 172 4.37 -11.23 -12.98
CA GLU A 172 5.76 -11.15 -12.52
C GLU A 172 6.16 -9.71 -12.21
N ILE A 173 5.68 -8.73 -13.00
CA ILE A 173 5.90 -7.30 -12.72
C ILE A 173 5.13 -6.87 -11.46
N GLN A 174 3.88 -7.31 -11.29
CA GLN A 174 3.10 -7.05 -10.07
C GLN A 174 3.82 -7.59 -8.81
N TRP A 175 4.37 -8.80 -8.90
CA TRP A 175 5.16 -9.38 -7.83
C TRP A 175 6.43 -8.56 -7.54
N ALA A 176 7.13 -8.09 -8.57
CA ALA A 176 8.27 -7.21 -8.40
C ALA A 176 7.88 -5.87 -7.74
N ILE A 177 6.75 -5.28 -8.13
CA ILE A 177 6.21 -4.07 -7.49
C ILE A 177 5.94 -4.35 -6.01
N PHE A 178 5.30 -5.47 -5.69
CA PHE A 178 5.02 -5.88 -4.31
C PHE A 178 6.29 -6.03 -3.48
N ILE A 179 7.33 -6.70 -4.00
CA ILE A 179 8.64 -6.81 -3.32
C ILE A 179 9.23 -5.43 -3.09
N THR A 180 9.22 -4.55 -4.09
CA THR A 180 9.79 -3.21 -3.98
C THR A 180 9.07 -2.36 -2.94
N LEU A 181 7.74 -2.45 -2.89
CA LEU A 181 6.92 -1.77 -1.86
C LEU A 181 7.17 -2.36 -0.47
N ARG A 182 7.28 -3.69 -0.36
CA ARG A 182 7.59 -4.37 0.90
C ARG A 182 8.97 -3.97 1.41
N ASP A 183 9.97 -3.94 0.55
CA ASP A 183 11.34 -3.56 0.90
C ASP A 183 11.40 -2.06 1.26
N LEU A 184 10.68 -1.17 0.55
CA LEU A 184 10.51 0.23 0.97
C LEU A 184 9.87 0.39 2.36
N VAL A 185 8.88 -0.45 2.68
CA VAL A 185 8.22 -0.45 4.00
C VAL A 185 9.16 -1.02 5.07
N ARG A 186 9.93 -2.06 4.76
CA ARG A 186 10.94 -2.65 5.65
C ARG A 186 12.08 -1.67 5.92
N ASP A 187 12.66 -1.08 4.88
CA ASP A 187 13.77 -0.14 4.99
C ASP A 187 13.33 1.15 5.70
N ARG A 188 12.06 1.58 5.54
CA ARG A 188 11.47 2.63 6.39
C ARG A 188 11.21 2.17 7.82
N GLY A 189 10.87 0.90 8.04
CA GLY A 189 10.76 0.31 9.37
C GLY A 189 12.11 0.26 10.10
N GLU A 190 13.17 -0.15 9.40
CA GLU A 190 14.56 -0.18 9.91
C GLU A 190 15.12 1.24 10.10
N LEU A 191 14.81 2.18 9.20
CA LEU A 191 15.12 3.61 9.40
C LEU A 191 14.34 4.22 10.56
N LEU A 192 13.13 3.75 10.87
CA LEU A 192 12.37 4.18 12.04
C LEU A 192 12.98 3.59 13.32
N GLU A 193 13.43 2.34 13.30
CA GLU A 193 14.22 1.75 14.40
C GLU A 193 15.54 2.50 14.65
N GLY A 194 16.19 3.02 13.60
CA GLY A 194 17.40 3.85 13.71
C GLY A 194 17.16 5.36 13.94
N ALA A 195 15.99 5.90 13.59
CA ALA A 195 15.65 7.33 13.74
C ALA A 195 14.93 7.64 15.07
N HIS A 196 14.79 6.66 15.95
CA HIS A 196 14.30 6.86 17.32
C HIS A 196 15.33 7.54 18.26
N GLU A 197 16.38 8.17 17.73
CA GLU A 197 16.89 9.40 18.35
C GLU A 197 16.00 10.57 17.93
N VAL A 198 14.83 10.69 18.57
CA VAL A 198 14.01 11.89 18.46
C VAL A 198 14.86 13.06 18.95
N ARG A 199 15.32 13.91 18.01
CA ARG A 199 15.86 15.23 18.35
C ARG A 199 14.78 15.98 19.14
N LYS A 200 14.98 16.09 20.46
CA LYS A 200 14.15 16.80 21.44
C LYS A 200 13.84 18.27 21.10
N GLU A 201 14.36 18.80 20.01
CA GLU A 201 14.29 20.22 19.67
C GLU A 201 13.05 20.65 18.85
N ARG A 202 12.26 19.73 18.28
CA ARG A 202 11.11 20.12 17.42
C ARG A 202 9.75 20.21 18.09
N VAL A 203 9.66 20.03 19.41
CA VAL A 203 8.40 20.17 20.19
C VAL A 203 8.21 21.58 20.77
N ARG A 204 9.11 22.52 20.48
CA ARG A 204 9.08 23.85 21.12
C ARG A 204 8.08 24.85 20.54
N ASP A 205 7.54 24.65 19.34
CA ASP A 205 6.78 25.71 18.65
C ASP A 205 5.33 25.34 18.34
N VAL A 206 4.58 24.90 19.37
CA VAL A 206 3.11 24.95 19.32
C VAL A 206 2.60 25.67 20.57
N PRO A 207 2.11 26.92 20.45
CA PRO A 207 1.36 27.56 21.53
C PRO A 207 -0.05 26.95 21.50
N SER A 208 -0.24 25.84 22.23
CA SER A 208 -1.58 25.31 22.51
C SER A 208 -1.88 25.46 23.99
N SER A 209 -3.11 25.85 24.28
CA SER A 209 -3.69 26.14 25.59
C SER A 209 -3.92 24.91 26.48
N GLU A 210 -3.28 23.77 26.23
CA GLU A 210 -3.53 22.52 26.96
C GLU A 210 -2.21 21.89 27.41
N SER A 211 -1.65 22.47 28.48
CA SER A 211 -0.48 21.95 29.20
C SER A 211 -0.69 20.51 29.73
N GLU A 212 -1.93 20.11 29.96
CA GLU A 212 -2.27 18.79 30.50
C GLU A 212 -2.15 17.67 29.46
N LEU A 213 -2.56 17.91 28.21
CA LEU A 213 -2.42 16.91 27.14
C LEU A 213 -0.98 16.67 26.74
N LYS A 214 -0.13 17.71 26.74
CA LYS A 214 1.31 17.56 26.50
C LYS A 214 1.98 16.72 27.60
N LYS A 215 1.64 16.98 28.87
CA LYS A 215 2.12 16.16 29.99
C LYS A 215 1.63 14.71 29.90
N ARG A 216 0.36 14.51 29.57
CA ARG A 216 -0.21 13.16 29.39
C ARG A 216 0.48 12.39 28.26
N LEU A 217 0.83 13.08 27.18
CA LEU A 217 1.58 12.48 26.06
C LEU A 217 3.01 12.12 26.47
N GLU A 218 3.69 13.00 27.21
CA GLU A 218 5.03 12.72 27.76
C GLU A 218 4.99 11.53 28.72
N GLU A 219 4.00 11.45 29.61
CA GLU A 219 3.78 10.31 30.52
C GLU A 219 3.57 9.00 29.75
N VAL A 220 2.76 9.00 28.68
CA VAL A 220 2.51 7.81 27.86
C VAL A 220 3.75 7.39 27.07
N LEU A 221 4.56 8.34 26.62
CA LEU A 221 5.84 8.06 25.95
C LEU A 221 6.86 7.46 26.92
N GLU A 222 6.96 7.99 28.14
CA GLU A 222 7.79 7.43 29.21
C GLU A 222 7.34 6.02 29.60
N GLU A 223 6.03 5.79 29.76
CA GLU A 223 5.47 4.45 30.01
C GLU A 223 5.78 3.47 28.87
N SER A 224 5.78 3.94 27.62
CA SER A 224 6.13 3.11 26.45
C SER A 224 7.60 2.68 26.47
N ASP A 225 8.50 3.62 26.74
CA ASP A 225 9.95 3.35 26.83
C ASP A 225 10.29 2.42 28.00
N ASP A 226 9.58 2.57 29.12
CA ASP A 226 9.68 1.67 30.27
C ASP A 226 9.18 0.25 29.95
N LEU A 227 8.05 0.13 29.26
CA LEU A 227 7.50 -1.16 28.84
C LEU A 227 8.41 -1.87 27.82
N ARG A 228 9.01 -1.13 26.88
CA ARG A 228 10.00 -1.67 25.94
C ARG A 228 11.25 -2.17 26.67
N SER A 229 11.72 -1.41 27.64
CA SER A 229 12.87 -1.78 28.48
C SER A 229 12.58 -3.01 29.33
N GLN A 230 11.38 -3.12 29.90
CA GLN A 230 10.93 -4.29 30.65
C GLN A 230 10.79 -5.53 29.77
N LEU A 231 10.20 -5.40 28.57
CA LEU A 231 10.10 -6.50 27.62
C LEU A 231 11.48 -7.03 27.25
N LYS A 232 12.42 -6.14 26.91
CA LYS A 232 13.80 -6.54 26.57
C LYS A 232 14.50 -7.30 27.70
N ARG A 233 14.30 -6.88 28.96
CA ARG A 233 14.86 -7.59 30.13
C ARG A 233 14.22 -8.96 30.31
N GLU A 234 12.91 -9.06 30.17
CA GLU A 234 12.19 -10.32 30.36
C GLU A 234 12.39 -11.31 29.19
N THR A 235 12.60 -10.84 27.96
CA THR A 235 13.03 -11.71 26.85
C THR A 235 14.43 -12.25 27.10
N THR A 236 15.40 -11.42 27.49
CA THR A 236 16.75 -11.93 27.82
C THR A 236 16.75 -12.90 28.99
N ARG A 237 15.84 -12.74 29.95
CA ARG A 237 15.67 -13.65 31.07
C ARG A 237 15.02 -14.97 30.66
N ALA A 238 14.07 -14.93 29.73
CA ALA A 238 13.44 -16.12 29.17
C ALA A 238 14.46 -16.93 28.36
N ASP A 239 15.28 -16.28 27.53
CA ASP A 239 16.33 -16.94 26.74
C ASP A 239 17.34 -17.68 27.63
N LEU A 240 17.81 -17.04 28.72
CA LEU A 240 18.71 -17.67 29.69
C LEU A 240 18.09 -18.88 30.41
N LEU A 241 16.78 -18.85 30.67
CA LEU A 241 16.06 -19.97 31.28
C LEU A 241 15.81 -21.10 30.27
N GLU A 242 15.61 -20.77 29.00
CA GLU A 242 15.51 -21.75 27.91
C GLU A 242 16.81 -22.57 27.78
N GLU A 243 17.96 -21.88 27.78
CA GLU A 243 19.28 -22.52 27.76
C GLU A 243 19.48 -23.46 28.97
N GLU A 244 19.07 -23.04 30.17
CA GLU A 244 19.22 -23.85 31.39
C GLU A 244 18.27 -25.05 31.42
N VAL A 245 17.02 -24.88 30.95
CA VAL A 245 16.03 -25.96 30.77
C VAL A 245 16.56 -26.98 29.75
N GLN A 246 17.13 -26.51 28.64
CA GLN A 246 17.70 -27.37 27.61
C GLN A 246 18.92 -28.12 28.13
N ARG A 247 19.82 -27.46 28.88
CA ARG A 247 20.97 -28.11 29.53
C ARG A 247 20.53 -29.21 30.51
N LEU A 248 19.52 -28.94 31.34
CA LEU A 248 18.97 -29.93 32.28
C LEU A 248 18.28 -31.09 31.55
N ALA A 249 17.54 -30.82 30.47
CA ALA A 249 16.95 -31.86 29.63
C ALA A 249 18.04 -32.76 29.02
N GLU A 250 19.10 -32.18 28.46
CA GLU A 250 20.24 -32.91 27.90
C GLU A 250 20.97 -33.73 28.97
N GLN A 251 21.14 -33.19 30.18
CA GLN A 251 21.74 -33.91 31.31
C GLN A 251 20.88 -35.09 31.78
N ILE A 252 19.55 -34.94 31.84
CA ILE A 252 18.62 -36.02 32.17
C ILE A 252 18.61 -37.11 31.09
N ILE A 253 18.71 -36.73 29.81
CA ILE A 253 18.71 -37.67 28.67
C ILE A 253 20.04 -38.42 28.56
N SER A 254 21.17 -37.76 28.84
CA SER A 254 22.52 -38.33 28.69
C SER A 254 23.00 -39.15 29.90
N SER A 255 22.51 -38.86 31.11
CA SER A 255 22.94 -39.51 32.36
C SER A 255 22.16 -40.76 32.86
N PRO A 256 21.14 -41.34 32.21
CA PRO A 256 20.41 -42.48 32.79
C PRO A 256 21.30 -43.70 33.04
N THR A 257 22.27 -43.95 32.15
CA THR A 257 23.08 -45.18 32.15
C THR A 257 24.13 -45.21 33.26
N THR A 258 24.62 -44.04 33.70
CA THR A 258 25.66 -43.89 34.73
C THR A 258 25.11 -43.72 36.15
N ILE A 259 23.90 -43.14 36.29
CA ILE A 259 23.27 -42.91 37.61
C ILE A 259 22.55 -44.16 38.12
N ILE A 260 21.88 -44.92 37.23
CA ILE A 260 21.17 -46.15 37.60
C ILE A 260 22.14 -47.27 38.04
N THR A 261 23.36 -47.28 37.52
CA THR A 261 24.39 -48.28 37.88
C THR A 261 25.08 -48.00 39.22
N ARG A 262 24.95 -46.80 39.80
CA ARG A 262 25.54 -46.42 41.10
C ARG A 262 24.56 -46.45 42.28
N GLY A 263 23.25 -46.54 42.03
CA GLY A 263 22.22 -46.60 43.07
C GLY A 263 21.68 -45.25 43.55
N ASP A 264 22.08 -44.15 42.90
CA ASP A 264 21.70 -42.77 43.28
C ASP A 264 20.40 -42.32 42.60
N THR A 265 19.31 -43.07 42.80
CA THR A 265 17.98 -42.75 42.24
C THR A 265 17.41 -41.41 42.74
N THR A 266 17.85 -40.99 43.93
CA THR A 266 17.47 -39.73 44.58
C THR A 266 17.99 -38.50 43.83
N GLU A 267 19.19 -38.56 43.24
CA GLU A 267 19.75 -37.46 42.45
C GLU A 267 18.96 -37.25 41.15
N LEU A 268 18.55 -38.34 40.49
CA LEU A 268 17.72 -38.27 39.28
C LEU A 268 16.32 -37.69 39.57
N GLU A 269 15.73 -38.03 40.73
CA GLU A 269 14.46 -37.46 41.17
C GLU A 269 14.59 -35.96 41.50
N SER A 270 15.70 -35.54 42.12
CA SER A 270 15.97 -34.12 42.41
C SER A 270 16.11 -33.29 41.12
N LEU A 271 16.87 -33.78 40.12
CA LEU A 271 17.03 -33.12 38.82
C LEU A 271 15.71 -33.01 38.05
N LYS A 272 14.83 -34.02 38.14
CA LYS A 272 13.49 -33.96 37.55
C LYS A 272 12.59 -32.92 38.23
N GLN A 273 12.69 -32.79 39.55
CA GLN A 273 11.97 -31.74 40.28
C GLN A 273 12.48 -30.35 39.90
N GLU A 274 13.81 -30.16 39.82
CA GLU A 274 14.41 -28.90 39.39
C GLU A 274 13.99 -28.55 37.95
N PHE A 275 14.05 -29.50 37.01
CA PHE A 275 13.57 -29.33 35.64
C PHE A 275 12.11 -28.88 35.59
N ASN A 276 11.21 -29.55 36.33
CA ASN A 276 9.79 -29.19 36.34
C ASN A 276 9.55 -27.78 36.89
N THR A 277 10.27 -27.39 37.96
CA THR A 277 10.14 -26.03 38.51
C THR A 277 10.71 -24.96 37.59
N LEU A 278 11.79 -25.24 36.85
CA LEU A 278 12.37 -24.31 35.88
C LEU A 278 11.50 -24.19 34.64
N SER A 279 10.96 -25.29 34.13
CA SER A 279 10.01 -25.31 33.00
C SER A 279 8.76 -24.50 33.30
N GLN A 280 8.18 -24.64 34.51
CA GLN A 280 7.03 -23.83 34.92
C GLN A 280 7.35 -22.33 35.01
N LYS A 281 8.58 -21.97 35.44
CA LYS A 281 9.03 -20.56 35.47
C LYS A 281 9.24 -20.01 34.06
N TYR A 282 9.76 -20.82 33.13
CA TYR A 282 9.90 -20.46 31.73
C TYR A 282 8.52 -20.22 31.09
N ASP A 283 7.58 -21.15 31.25
CA ASP A 283 6.21 -21.01 30.71
C ASP A 283 5.50 -19.75 31.24
N ALA A 284 5.68 -19.44 32.53
CA ALA A 284 5.13 -18.22 33.14
C ALA A 284 5.74 -16.93 32.56
N LEU A 285 7.05 -16.93 32.25
CA LEU A 285 7.74 -15.80 31.64
C LEU A 285 7.37 -15.63 30.16
N VAL A 286 7.23 -16.72 29.42
CA VAL A 286 6.74 -16.70 28.02
C VAL A 286 5.33 -16.12 27.97
N SER A 287 4.45 -16.53 28.88
CA SER A 287 3.09 -15.97 29.00
C SER A 287 3.13 -14.46 29.29
N LYS A 288 3.98 -14.01 30.22
CA LYS A 288 4.18 -12.59 30.52
C LYS A 288 4.75 -11.80 29.33
N ASN A 289 5.65 -12.39 28.54
CA ASN A 289 6.20 -11.78 27.32
C ASN A 289 5.13 -11.63 26.23
N ILE A 290 4.24 -12.62 26.06
CA ILE A 290 3.10 -12.53 25.15
C ILE A 290 2.17 -11.39 25.56
N ASP A 291 1.87 -11.24 26.85
CA ASP A 291 1.04 -10.16 27.37
C ASP A 291 1.67 -8.78 27.17
N LEU A 292 2.98 -8.63 27.42
CA LEU A 292 3.72 -7.39 27.18
C LEU A 292 3.78 -7.05 25.68
N ALA A 293 4.03 -8.03 24.81
CA ALA A 293 4.04 -7.84 23.36
C ALA A 293 2.64 -7.45 22.83
N ASN A 294 1.57 -8.03 23.37
CA ASN A 294 0.20 -7.66 23.03
C ASN A 294 -0.14 -6.22 23.46
N ARG A 295 0.35 -5.77 24.63
CA ARG A 295 0.20 -4.38 25.07
C ARG A 295 0.97 -3.40 24.20
N LEU A 296 2.21 -3.72 23.85
CA LEU A 296 3.02 -2.92 22.93
C LEU A 296 2.39 -2.79 21.55
N ASN A 297 1.90 -3.90 20.97
CA ASN A 297 1.19 -3.87 19.69
C ASN A 297 -0.05 -2.98 19.70
N ARG A 298 -0.76 -2.89 20.84
CA ARG A 298 -1.92 -1.99 20.97
C ARG A 298 -1.50 -0.51 21.06
N ILE A 299 -0.40 -0.21 21.75
CA ILE A 299 0.17 1.15 21.83
C ILE A 299 0.73 1.58 20.46
N ASP A 300 1.39 0.68 19.74
CA ASP A 300 1.88 0.94 18.39
C ASP A 300 0.73 1.14 17.38
N GLN A 301 -0.42 0.50 17.59
CA GLN A 301 -1.62 0.76 16.80
C GLN A 301 -2.21 2.16 17.09
N ALA A 302 -2.19 2.60 18.35
CA ALA A 302 -2.65 3.94 18.73
C ALA A 302 -1.77 5.05 18.13
N THR A 303 -0.45 4.92 18.23
CA THR A 303 0.50 5.88 17.63
C THR A 303 0.45 5.90 16.10
N ARG A 304 0.20 4.75 15.44
CA ARG A 304 -0.08 4.71 14.00
C ARG A 304 -1.36 5.48 13.64
N LEU A 305 -2.40 5.38 14.45
CA LEU A 305 -3.65 6.12 14.25
C LEU A 305 -3.43 7.63 14.47
N GLU A 306 -2.66 8.04 15.47
CA GLU A 306 -2.27 9.44 15.68
C GLU A 306 -1.52 10.00 14.47
N HIS A 307 -0.54 9.27 13.94
CA HIS A 307 0.18 9.70 12.73
C HIS A 307 -0.74 9.82 11.51
N VAL A 308 -1.73 8.94 11.36
CA VAL A 308 -2.73 9.06 10.29
C VAL A 308 -3.59 10.31 10.50
N LEU A 309 -4.00 10.60 11.74
CA LEU A 309 -4.78 11.79 12.07
C LEU A 309 -4.00 13.08 11.83
N ASP A 310 -2.72 13.13 12.19
CA ASP A 310 -1.86 14.29 11.92
C ASP A 310 -1.63 14.52 10.42
N ASN A 311 -1.42 13.45 9.65
CA ASN A 311 -1.33 13.54 8.19
C ASN A 311 -2.64 14.04 7.56
N ILE A 312 -3.79 13.60 8.07
CA ILE A 312 -5.11 14.11 7.64
C ILE A 312 -5.24 15.59 8.01
N ARG A 313 -4.90 15.97 9.24
CA ARG A 313 -4.91 17.36 9.73
C ARG A 313 -4.03 18.26 8.86
N ASP A 314 -2.82 17.84 8.53
CA ASP A 314 -1.90 18.62 7.70
C ASP A 314 -2.39 18.77 6.26
N ARG A 315 -3.04 17.73 5.71
CA ARG A 315 -3.68 17.81 4.40
C ARG A 315 -4.90 18.72 4.40
N VAL A 316 -5.76 18.63 5.42
CA VAL A 316 -6.90 19.55 5.60
C VAL A 316 -6.43 20.98 5.74
N ASN A 317 -5.43 21.23 6.59
CA ASN A 317 -4.83 22.56 6.76
C ASN A 317 -4.12 23.03 5.49
N GLY A 318 -3.52 22.13 4.71
CA GLY A 318 -2.94 22.42 3.41
C GLY A 318 -3.99 22.83 2.39
N ILE A 319 -5.13 22.14 2.36
CA ILE A 319 -6.27 22.43 1.49
C ILE A 319 -6.90 23.78 1.87
N ILE A 320 -7.16 24.02 3.16
CA ILE A 320 -7.68 25.29 3.69
C ILE A 320 -6.75 26.45 3.34
N ARG A 321 -5.43 26.28 3.54
CA ARG A 321 -4.42 27.30 3.21
C ARG A 321 -4.24 27.52 1.70
N SER A 322 -4.51 26.50 0.89
CA SER A 322 -4.29 26.58 -0.56
C SER A 322 -5.28 27.45 -1.31
N GLY A 323 -6.46 27.77 -0.75
CA GLY A 323 -7.40 28.78 -1.28
C GLY A 323 -7.87 28.65 -2.74
N VAL A 324 -7.56 27.56 -3.46
CA VAL A 324 -7.57 27.52 -4.95
C VAL A 324 -8.66 26.60 -5.55
N LEU A 325 -9.53 25.97 -4.76
CA LEU A 325 -10.57 25.08 -5.29
C LEU A 325 -11.98 25.52 -4.91
N LYS A 326 -12.88 25.53 -5.90
CA LYS A 326 -14.30 25.94 -5.79
C LYS A 326 -14.98 25.22 -4.62
N GLU A 327 -15.72 25.98 -3.80
CA GLU A 327 -16.36 25.57 -2.54
C GLU A 327 -17.15 24.26 -2.63
N GLU A 328 -17.79 23.96 -3.76
CA GLU A 328 -18.60 22.73 -3.92
C GLU A 328 -17.77 21.43 -3.93
N ILE A 329 -16.57 21.43 -4.52
CA ILE A 329 -15.68 20.25 -4.55
C ILE A 329 -14.99 20.07 -3.20
N LEU A 330 -14.70 21.18 -2.52
CA LEU A 330 -14.22 21.18 -1.15
C LEU A 330 -15.27 20.61 -0.20
N LEU A 331 -16.52 21.06 -0.29
CA LEU A 331 -17.62 20.58 0.54
C LEU A 331 -17.92 19.08 0.32
N SER A 332 -17.88 18.59 -0.92
CA SER A 332 -18.08 17.15 -1.16
C SER A 332 -16.93 16.30 -0.62
N ARG A 333 -15.69 16.80 -0.73
CA ARG A 333 -14.50 16.08 -0.27
C ARG A 333 -14.38 16.12 1.26
N ILE A 334 -14.63 17.28 1.87
CA ILE A 334 -14.76 17.45 3.32
C ILE A 334 -15.90 16.58 3.84
N GLY A 335 -17.05 16.50 3.16
CA GLY A 335 -18.15 15.60 3.54
C GLY A 335 -17.71 14.13 3.58
N SER A 336 -17.01 13.66 2.55
CA SER A 336 -16.48 12.28 2.54
C SER A 336 -15.43 12.02 3.61
N GLU A 337 -14.61 13.03 3.95
CA GLU A 337 -13.61 12.92 5.01
C GLU A 337 -14.25 12.99 6.41
N VAL A 338 -15.29 13.79 6.60
CA VAL A 338 -16.10 13.83 7.82
C VAL A 338 -16.80 12.50 8.05
N GLU A 339 -17.32 11.84 7.00
CA GLU A 339 -17.87 10.49 7.12
C GLU A 339 -16.80 9.46 7.54
N GLN A 340 -15.59 9.56 6.99
CA GLN A 340 -14.48 8.68 7.39
C GLN A 340 -14.06 8.93 8.83
N LEU A 341 -14.01 10.20 9.27
CA LEU A 341 -13.74 10.58 10.66
C LEU A 341 -14.84 10.10 11.61
N GLN A 342 -16.11 10.18 11.20
CA GLN A 342 -17.22 9.64 11.99
C GLN A 342 -17.13 8.12 12.13
N ARG A 343 -16.75 7.40 11.07
CA ARG A 343 -16.50 5.95 11.15
C ARG A 343 -15.32 5.62 12.06
N ALA A 344 -14.20 6.32 11.90
CA ALA A 344 -13.02 6.14 12.76
C ALA A 344 -13.34 6.43 14.23
N ARG A 345 -14.12 7.48 14.51
CA ARG A 345 -14.63 7.83 15.84
C ARG A 345 -15.43 6.68 16.47
N ILE A 346 -16.36 6.09 15.70
CA ILE A 346 -17.17 4.95 16.18
C ILE A 346 -16.30 3.72 16.46
N TYR A 347 -15.32 3.42 15.60
CA TYR A 347 -14.40 2.30 15.82
C TYR A 347 -13.52 2.50 17.05
N LEU A 348 -13.00 3.71 17.27
CA LEU A 348 -12.26 4.06 18.48
C LEU A 348 -13.15 3.92 19.72
N GLY A 349 -14.37 4.45 19.67
CA GLY A 349 -15.35 4.29 20.74
C GLY A 349 -15.62 2.82 21.07
N ARG A 350 -15.66 1.95 20.06
CA ARG A 350 -15.87 0.52 20.27
C ARG A 350 -14.67 -0.18 20.90
N ALA A 351 -13.45 0.21 20.55
CA ALA A 351 -12.25 -0.29 21.18
C ALA A 351 -12.15 0.12 22.67
N LEU A 352 -12.53 1.37 22.98
CA LEU A 352 -12.60 1.86 24.36
C LEU A 352 -13.71 1.17 25.15
N PHE A 353 -14.85 0.87 24.51
CA PHE A 353 -15.90 0.06 25.11
C PHE A 353 -15.40 -1.34 25.49
N ASP A 354 -14.72 -2.03 24.57
CA ASP A 354 -14.17 -3.36 24.84
C ASP A 354 -13.12 -3.33 25.97
N MET A 355 -12.28 -2.29 26.00
CA MET A 355 -11.31 -2.05 27.09
C MET A 355 -12.01 -1.77 28.43
N GLY A 356 -13.05 -0.94 28.43
CA GLY A 356 -13.85 -0.63 29.62
C GLY A 356 -14.53 -1.87 30.20
N MET A 357 -15.12 -2.71 29.33
CA MET A 357 -15.72 -3.99 29.74
C MET A 357 -14.68 -4.99 30.27
N LEU A 358 -13.47 -5.00 29.72
CA LEU A 358 -12.35 -5.80 30.27
C LEU A 358 -11.93 -5.30 31.65
N TYR A 359 -11.76 -3.99 31.85
CA TYR A 359 -11.45 -3.43 33.16
C TYR A 359 -12.54 -3.74 34.20
N LEU A 360 -13.80 -3.73 33.78
CA LEU A 360 -14.94 -4.11 34.61
C LEU A 360 -14.84 -5.57 35.07
N ARG A 361 -14.54 -6.49 34.14
CA ARG A 361 -14.31 -7.92 34.45
C ARG A 361 -13.11 -8.16 35.35
N MET A 362 -12.08 -7.31 35.25
CA MET A 362 -10.89 -7.34 36.12
C MET A 362 -11.10 -6.65 37.47
N GLY A 363 -12.30 -6.11 37.75
CA GLY A 363 -12.61 -5.42 39.01
C GLY A 363 -12.05 -4.01 39.14
N LYS A 364 -11.43 -3.45 38.08
CA LYS A 364 -10.88 -2.09 38.06
C LYS A 364 -11.96 -1.07 37.70
N LYS A 365 -12.85 -0.78 38.66
CA LYS A 365 -14.07 0.02 38.44
C LYS A 365 -13.81 1.45 37.97
N GLU A 366 -12.78 2.13 38.48
CA GLU A 366 -12.46 3.51 38.08
C GLU A 366 -11.94 3.60 36.63
N ALA A 367 -11.03 2.71 36.25
CA ALA A 367 -10.54 2.61 34.87
C ALA A 367 -11.66 2.21 33.92
N ALA A 368 -12.50 1.25 34.31
CA ALA A 368 -13.69 0.87 33.52
C ALA A 368 -14.64 2.05 33.32
N PHE A 369 -14.86 2.88 34.35
CA PHE A 369 -15.73 4.04 34.26
C PHE A 369 -15.19 5.10 33.30
N GLN A 370 -13.89 5.38 33.34
CA GLN A 370 -13.26 6.35 32.43
C GLN A 370 -13.35 5.91 30.97
N GLU A 371 -13.03 4.65 30.70
CA GLU A 371 -13.03 4.10 29.34
C GLU A 371 -14.45 3.96 28.75
N LEU A 372 -15.41 3.49 29.55
CA LEU A 372 -16.81 3.39 29.12
C LEU A 372 -17.46 4.76 28.91
N ARG A 373 -17.06 5.78 29.70
CA ARG A 373 -17.49 7.16 29.49
C ARG A 373 -16.90 7.74 28.20
N ALA A 374 -15.62 7.53 27.94
CA ALA A 374 -14.96 7.95 26.70
C ALA A 374 -15.58 7.26 25.47
N ALA A 375 -15.91 5.97 25.56
CA ALA A 375 -16.62 5.24 24.52
C ALA A 375 -18.00 5.84 24.21
N ARG A 376 -18.75 6.24 25.25
CA ARG A 376 -20.04 6.92 25.11
C ARG A 376 -19.91 8.31 24.47
N GLU A 377 -18.91 9.09 24.87
CA GLU A 377 -18.62 10.40 24.27
C GLU A 377 -18.22 10.28 22.79
N LEU A 378 -17.73 9.11 22.36
CA LEU A 378 -17.43 8.79 20.97
C LEU A 378 -18.62 8.21 20.18
N GLY A 379 -19.78 8.05 20.81
CA GLY A 379 -21.04 7.67 20.16
C GLY A 379 -21.35 6.17 20.19
N VAL A 380 -20.71 5.40 21.08
CA VAL A 380 -21.10 4.01 21.33
C VAL A 380 -22.17 3.98 22.42
N GLU A 381 -23.38 3.62 22.03
CA GLU A 381 -24.52 3.42 22.94
C GLU A 381 -24.68 1.93 23.25
N ASP A 382 -24.52 1.54 24.50
CA ASP A 382 -24.69 0.17 24.95
C ASP A 382 -25.39 0.12 26.33
N PRO A 383 -26.48 -0.67 26.46
CA PRO A 383 -27.30 -0.69 27.66
C PRO A 383 -26.61 -1.29 28.90
N GLU A 384 -25.56 -2.11 28.76
CA GLU A 384 -24.81 -2.64 29.90
C GLU A 384 -23.82 -1.61 30.44
N ALA A 385 -23.09 -0.93 29.55
CA ALA A 385 -22.20 0.15 29.96
C ALA A 385 -22.98 1.33 30.56
N ASP A 386 -24.14 1.68 30.01
CA ASP A 386 -24.96 2.77 30.55
C ASP A 386 -25.51 2.46 31.94
N ARG A 387 -25.89 1.21 32.23
CA ARG A 387 -26.27 0.79 33.59
C ARG A 387 -25.10 0.93 34.57
N PHE A 388 -23.90 0.54 34.15
CA PHE A 388 -22.71 0.69 34.99
C PHE A 388 -22.38 2.16 35.25
N LEU A 389 -22.37 2.98 34.20
CA LEU A 389 -22.12 4.43 34.31
C LEU A 389 -23.17 5.13 35.18
N GLN A 390 -24.43 4.69 35.15
CA GLN A 390 -25.49 5.18 36.05
C GLN A 390 -25.31 4.69 37.49
N SER A 391 -24.86 3.44 37.69
CA SER A 391 -24.63 2.86 39.03
C SER A 391 -23.46 3.48 39.80
N VAL A 392 -22.55 4.15 39.09
CA VAL A 392 -21.42 4.90 39.68
C VAL A 392 -21.78 6.39 39.90
N ARG A 393 -22.89 6.86 39.31
CA ARG A 393 -23.40 8.23 39.46
C ARG A 393 -24.38 8.40 40.63
N ASN A 394 -24.99 7.30 41.09
CA ASN A 394 -25.78 7.20 42.32
C ASN A 394 -24.93 6.66 43.45
#